data_AF-U4VAG3-F1
#
_entry.id   AF-U4VAG3-F1
#
_cell.length_a   1.000
_cell.length_b   1.000
_cell.length_c   1.000
_cell.angle_alpha   90.00
_cell.angle_beta   90.00
_cell.angle_gamma   90.00
#
_symmetry.space_group_name_H-M   'P 1'
#
loop_
_entity.id
_entity.type
_entity.pdbx_description
1 polymer ?
#
loop_
_entity_poly.entity_id
_entity_poly.type
_entity_poly.pdbx_seq_one_letter_code
_entity_poly.pdbx_strand_id
1 'polypeptide(L)'
;MTAADLPNLDRKSFLLPDENALRAPFPDHKPRILLLYGSLRERSYSRFLTLEAQQLLDAMGAETRVFHADGLPLPDHGTPDHPKVQELREAMLWSEGRSGQVLNAMAR
;
A
#
# COMPACT_ATOMS: atom_id res chain seq x y z
N MET A 1 14.78 -33.09 12.01
CA MET A 1 13.60 -32.54 12.71
C MET A 1 12.39 -32.97 11.91
N THR A 2 11.55 -33.81 12.51
CA THR A 2 10.33 -34.26 11.84
C THR A 2 9.19 -33.33 12.23
N ALA A 3 8.12 -33.26 11.44
CA ALA A 3 6.93 -32.46 11.77
C ALA A 3 6.21 -32.91 13.08
N ALA A 4 6.70 -33.96 13.74
CA ALA A 4 6.29 -34.37 15.08
C ALA A 4 6.88 -33.46 16.19
N ASP A 5 7.92 -32.69 15.90
CA ASP A 5 8.67 -31.89 16.89
C ASP A 5 8.09 -30.48 17.13
N LEU A 6 6.94 -30.15 16.51
CA LEU A 6 6.31 -28.81 16.56
C LEU A 6 4.92 -28.88 17.22
N PRO A 7 4.82 -28.91 18.56
CA PRO A 7 3.57 -29.16 19.28
C PRO A 7 2.53 -28.03 19.15
N ASN A 8 2.97 -26.80 18.85
CA ASN A 8 2.10 -25.63 18.69
C ASN A 8 1.61 -25.42 17.25
N LEU A 9 1.95 -26.34 16.33
CA LEU A 9 1.61 -26.22 14.93
C LEU A 9 0.25 -26.84 14.64
N ASP A 10 -0.71 -26.02 14.19
CA ASP A 10 -1.91 -26.56 13.56
C ASP A 10 -1.54 -27.11 12.18
N ARG A 11 -1.52 -28.44 12.07
CA ARG A 11 -1.13 -29.16 10.85
C ARG A 11 -2.08 -28.91 9.68
N LYS A 12 -3.34 -28.55 9.93
CA LYS A 12 -4.30 -28.29 8.84
C LYS A 12 -4.00 -26.98 8.11
N SER A 13 -3.36 -26.04 8.80
CA SER A 13 -2.99 -24.73 8.28
C SER A 13 -1.54 -24.66 7.80
N PHE A 14 -0.75 -25.72 8.04
CA PHE A 14 0.66 -25.78 7.65
C PHE A 14 0.82 -26.45 6.29
N LEU A 15 1.05 -25.62 5.27
CA LEU A 15 1.36 -26.04 3.92
C LEU A 15 2.86 -25.87 3.67
N LEU A 16 3.49 -26.88 3.06
CA LEU A 16 4.85 -26.71 2.55
C LEU A 16 4.83 -25.77 1.34
N PRO A 17 5.86 -24.94 1.13
CA PRO A 17 5.94 -24.08 -0.04
C PRO A 17 5.85 -24.92 -1.33
N ASP A 18 4.88 -24.59 -2.18
CA ASP A 18 4.73 -25.16 -3.51
C ASP A 18 5.25 -24.18 -4.56
N GLU A 19 6.29 -24.58 -5.28
CA GLU A 19 6.89 -23.75 -6.34
C GLU A 19 5.90 -23.40 -7.45
N ASN A 20 4.94 -24.30 -7.76
CA ASN A 20 3.95 -24.04 -8.79
C ASN A 20 2.94 -22.98 -8.36
N ALA A 21 2.57 -22.96 -7.08
CA ALA A 21 1.68 -21.96 -6.51
C ALA A 21 2.29 -20.53 -6.53
N LEU A 22 3.62 -20.41 -6.60
CA LEU A 22 4.32 -19.12 -6.71
C LEU A 22 4.34 -18.58 -8.16
N ARG A 23 4.10 -19.44 -9.16
CA ARG A 23 4.14 -19.07 -10.60
C ARG A 23 2.77 -18.65 -11.12
N ALA A 24 2.08 -17.79 -10.37
CA ALA A 24 0.83 -17.21 -10.81
C ALA A 24 1.03 -16.42 -12.13
N PRO A 25 0.03 -16.41 -13.03
CA PRO A 25 0.10 -15.59 -14.24
C PRO A 25 0.18 -14.10 -13.87
N PHE A 26 0.88 -13.32 -14.70
CA PHE A 26 0.90 -11.88 -14.54
C PHE A 26 -0.51 -11.30 -14.75
N PRO A 27 -0.93 -10.30 -13.95
CA PRO A 27 -2.21 -9.62 -14.17
C PRO A 27 -2.27 -8.94 -15.54
N ASP A 28 -3.46 -8.92 -16.17
CA ASP A 28 -3.71 -8.29 -17.48
C ASP A 28 -3.79 -6.75 -17.44
N HIS A 29 -3.47 -6.14 -16.30
CA HIS A 29 -3.50 -4.69 -16.12
C HIS A 29 -2.16 -4.16 -15.67
N LYS A 30 -1.98 -2.84 -15.80
CA LYS A 30 -0.78 -2.15 -15.34
C LYS A 30 -0.61 -2.32 -13.82
N PRO A 31 0.63 -2.41 -13.31
CA PRO A 31 0.89 -2.36 -11.88
C PRO A 31 0.34 -1.07 -11.27
N ARG A 32 -0.49 -1.18 -10.22
CA ARG A 32 -1.13 -0.03 -9.58
C ARG A 32 -0.34 0.45 -8.37
N ILE A 33 0.23 1.66 -8.46
CA ILE A 33 1.09 2.21 -7.41
C ILE A 33 0.47 3.47 -6.80
N LEU A 34 0.22 3.39 -5.49
CA LEU A 34 -0.18 4.55 -4.69
C LEU A 34 1.06 5.24 -4.09
N LEU A 35 1.18 6.53 -4.38
CA LEU A 35 2.26 7.39 -3.95
C LEU A 35 1.79 8.33 -2.84
N LEU A 36 2.54 8.34 -1.74
CA LEU A 36 2.22 9.08 -0.53
C LEU A 36 3.41 9.95 -0.13
N TYR A 37 3.16 11.16 0.36
CA TYR A 37 4.20 12.08 0.81
C TYR A 37 3.92 12.64 2.21
N GLY A 38 4.97 12.85 3.00
CA GLY A 38 4.86 13.17 4.43
C GLY A 38 4.90 14.64 4.82
N SER A 39 4.66 15.57 3.88
CA SER A 39 4.70 17.01 4.19
C SER A 39 3.67 17.81 3.40
N LEU A 40 2.84 18.54 4.14
CA LEU A 40 1.81 19.46 3.64
C LEU A 40 2.30 20.92 3.54
N ARG A 41 3.60 21.15 3.70
CA ARG A 41 4.17 22.50 3.51
C ARG A 41 3.99 22.92 2.06
N GLU A 42 3.79 24.22 1.85
CA GLU A 42 3.71 24.81 0.51
C GLU A 42 4.90 24.40 -0.38
N ARG A 43 6.12 24.46 0.18
CA ARG A 43 7.33 23.91 -0.44
C ARG A 43 7.72 22.59 0.23
N SER A 44 7.24 21.50 -0.36
CA SER A 44 7.45 20.13 0.11
C SER A 44 8.35 19.34 -0.86
N TYR A 45 9.60 19.10 -0.48
CA TYR A 45 10.55 18.32 -1.30
C TYR A 45 10.12 16.86 -1.45
N SER A 46 9.45 16.29 -0.43
CA SER A 46 8.88 14.96 -0.54
C SER A 46 7.75 14.92 -1.56
N ARG A 47 6.89 15.95 -1.62
CA ARG A 47 5.88 16.07 -2.69
C ARG A 47 6.53 16.18 -4.07
N PHE A 48 7.56 17.02 -4.23
CA PHE A 48 8.26 17.14 -5.51
C PHE A 48 8.90 15.82 -5.94
N LEU A 49 9.59 15.13 -5.04
CA LEU A 49 10.16 13.81 -5.31
C LEU A 49 9.07 12.79 -5.69
N THR A 50 7.92 12.82 -5.02
CA THR A 50 6.78 11.97 -5.34
C THR A 50 6.26 12.22 -6.76
N LEU A 51 6.18 13.48 -7.20
CA LEU A 51 5.75 13.83 -8.56
C LEU A 51 6.77 13.40 -9.63
N GLU A 52 8.06 13.46 -9.33
CA GLU A 52 9.10 12.90 -10.22
C GLU A 52 9.03 11.36 -10.28
N ALA A 53 8.83 10.71 -9.13
CA ALA A 53 8.63 9.27 -9.07
C ALA A 53 7.38 8.83 -9.85
N GLN A 54 6.31 9.63 -9.82
CA GLN A 54 5.11 9.41 -10.61
C GLN A 54 5.43 9.34 -12.11
N GLN A 55 6.13 10.35 -12.62
CA GLN A 55 6.52 10.42 -14.03
C GLN A 55 7.39 9.21 -14.45
N LEU A 56 8.35 8.81 -13.62
CA LEU A 56 9.20 7.65 -13.88
C LEU A 56 8.39 6.35 -13.90
N LEU A 57 7.49 6.15 -12.95
CA LEU A 57 6.67 4.95 -12.85
C LEU A 57 5.65 4.84 -14.00
N ASP A 58 5.02 5.95 -14.37
CA ASP A 58 4.13 6.00 -15.53
C ASP A 58 4.90 5.66 -16.82
N ALA A 59 6.13 6.17 -16.98
CA ALA A 59 7.01 5.84 -18.10
C ALA A 59 7.46 4.36 -18.09
N MET A 60 7.58 3.75 -16.91
CA MET A 60 7.85 2.31 -16.74
C MET A 60 6.60 1.44 -16.98
N GLY A 61 5.44 2.03 -17.25
CA GLY A 61 4.20 1.31 -17.57
C GLY A 61 3.29 1.03 -16.38
N ALA A 62 3.52 1.64 -15.22
CA ALA A 62 2.61 1.58 -14.09
C ALA A 62 1.37 2.46 -14.30
N GLU A 63 0.32 2.21 -13.53
CA GLU A 63 -0.77 3.15 -13.28
C GLU A 63 -0.53 3.74 -11.89
N THR A 64 -0.28 5.04 -11.79
CA THR A 64 0.03 5.70 -10.52
C THR A 64 -1.11 6.58 -10.02
N ARG A 65 -1.21 6.73 -8.69
CA ARG A 65 -2.06 7.72 -8.03
C ARG A 65 -1.27 8.41 -6.92
N VAL A 66 -1.36 9.73 -6.83
CA VAL A 66 -0.79 10.50 -5.72
C VAL A 66 -1.92 10.91 -4.78
N PHE A 67 -1.80 10.59 -3.50
CA PHE A 67 -2.77 11.03 -2.49
C PHE A 67 -2.31 12.35 -1.85
N HIS A 68 -3.18 13.36 -1.90
CA HIS A 68 -2.96 14.64 -1.23
C HIS A 68 -3.61 14.61 0.15
N ALA A 69 -2.84 14.66 1.23
CA ALA A 69 -3.37 14.52 2.59
C ALA A 69 -3.95 15.82 3.18
N ASP A 70 -4.09 16.87 2.38
CA ASP A 70 -4.72 18.13 2.78
C ASP A 70 -6.16 17.86 3.27
N GLY A 71 -6.48 18.33 4.48
CA GLY A 71 -7.78 18.09 5.11
C GLY A 71 -7.98 16.67 5.65
N LEU A 72 -6.96 15.81 5.67
CA LEU A 72 -7.05 14.53 6.37
C LEU A 72 -7.10 14.77 7.89
N PRO A 73 -8.10 14.25 8.61
CA PRO A 73 -8.17 14.41 10.06
C PRO A 73 -7.00 13.70 10.72
N LEU A 74 -6.63 14.17 11.91
CA LEU A 74 -5.68 13.46 12.76
C LEU A 74 -6.25 12.08 13.12
N PRO A 75 -5.37 11.08 13.38
CA PRO A 75 -5.79 9.80 13.96
C PRO A 75 -6.67 10.04 15.19
N ASP A 76 -7.71 9.23 15.38
CA ASP A 76 -8.72 9.35 16.45
C ASP A 76 -9.60 10.61 16.46
N HIS A 77 -9.31 11.60 15.61
CA HIS A 77 -10.04 12.87 15.55
C HIS A 77 -10.99 12.99 14.34
N GLY A 78 -11.13 11.93 13.54
CA GLY A 78 -12.03 11.86 12.39
C GLY A 78 -12.96 10.65 12.46
N THR A 79 -14.11 10.74 11.78
CA THR A 79 -14.96 9.57 11.57
C THR A 79 -14.44 8.73 10.40
N PRO A 80 -14.70 7.42 10.37
CA PRO A 80 -14.44 6.59 9.20
C PRO A 80 -15.09 7.14 7.92
N ASP A 81 -16.22 7.84 8.06
CA ASP A 81 -16.99 8.44 6.95
C ASP A 81 -16.41 9.76 6.45
N HIS A 82 -15.33 10.26 7.03
CA HIS A 82 -14.68 11.49 6.56
C HIS A 82 -14.23 11.32 5.09
N PRO A 83 -14.55 12.25 4.17
CA PRO A 83 -14.28 12.08 2.74
C PRO A 83 -12.82 11.74 2.40
N LYS A 84 -11.85 12.43 3.03
CA LYS A 84 -10.42 12.13 2.86
C LYS A 84 -10.00 10.77 3.42
N VAL A 85 -10.70 10.26 4.43
CA VAL A 85 -10.45 8.93 4.98
C VAL A 85 -10.94 7.87 4.01
N GLN A 86 -12.12 8.07 3.42
CA GLN A 86 -12.67 7.18 2.39
C GLN A 86 -11.81 7.18 1.13
N GLU A 87 -11.43 8.35 0.62
CA GLU A 87 -10.53 8.47 -0.53
C GLU A 87 -9.21 7.73 -0.31
N LEU A 88 -8.59 7.86 0.87
CA LEU A 88 -7.37 7.13 1.19
C LEU A 88 -7.60 5.61 1.23
N ARG A 89 -8.71 5.15 1.83
CA ARG A 89 -9.06 3.72 1.89
C ARG A 89 -9.28 3.15 0.50
N GLU A 90 -10.03 3.84 -0.35
CA GLU A 90 -10.28 3.45 -1.74
C GLU A 90 -8.98 3.39 -2.55
N ALA A 91 -8.11 4.40 -2.41
CA ALA A 91 -6.81 4.41 -3.06
C ALA A 91 -5.92 3.25 -2.59
N MET A 92 -5.94 2.94 -1.29
CA MET A 92 -5.18 1.84 -0.71
C MET A 92 -5.68 0.47 -1.19
N LEU A 93 -7.00 0.28 -1.30
CA LEU A 93 -7.61 -0.94 -1.83
C LEU A 93 -7.36 -1.12 -3.32
N TRP A 94 -7.28 -0.03 -4.08
CA TRP A 94 -6.95 -0.06 -5.51
C TRP A 94 -5.48 -0.43 -5.75
N SER A 95 -4.56 -0.04 -4.86
CA SER A 95 -3.12 -0.20 -5.04
C SER A 95 -2.62 -1.63 -4.78
N GLU A 96 -1.67 -2.07 -5.59
CA GLU A 96 -0.94 -3.34 -5.41
C GLU A 96 0.43 -3.12 -4.78
N GLY A 97 1.02 -1.94 -5.04
CA GLY A 97 2.26 -1.47 -4.46
C GLY A 97 2.09 -0.08 -3.83
N ARG A 98 2.86 0.19 -2.77
CA ARG A 98 2.82 1.46 -2.05
C ARG A 98 4.25 1.93 -1.78
N SER A 99 4.56 3.20 -2.10
CA SER A 99 5.84 3.81 -1.75
C SER A 99 5.62 4.95 -0.75
N GLY A 100 6.23 4.83 0.43
CA GLY A 100 6.16 5.84 1.50
C GLY A 100 5.35 5.41 2.73
N GLN A 101 5.63 6.04 3.87
CA GLN A 101 4.92 5.78 5.12
C GLN A 101 3.60 6.56 5.20
N VAL A 102 2.48 5.85 5.04
CA VAL A 102 1.18 6.19 5.66
C VAL A 102 0.71 5.02 6.51
N LEU A 103 1.65 4.27 7.11
CA LEU A 103 1.29 3.14 7.96
C LEU A 103 0.94 3.55 9.41
N ASN A 104 1.16 4.80 9.80
CA ASN A 104 0.91 5.28 11.17
C ASN A 104 -0.29 6.22 11.33
N ALA A 105 -0.99 6.59 10.24
CA ALA A 105 -2.11 7.55 10.33
C ALA A 105 -3.50 6.89 10.49
N MET A 106 -3.62 5.57 10.35
CA MET A 106 -4.93 4.89 10.34
C MET A 106 -4.97 3.53 11.05
N ALA A 107 -3.85 3.08 11.64
CA ALA A 107 -3.73 1.74 12.22
C ALA A 107 -3.94 1.70 13.74
N ARG A 108 -4.53 2.74 14.33
CA ARG A 108 -5.09 2.71 15.69
C ARG A 108 -6.42 3.45 15.67
#